data_AF-A0A316QEN4-F1
#
_entry.id   AF-A0A316QEN4-F1
#
_cell.length_a   1.000
_cell.length_b   1.000
_cell.length_c   1.000
_cell.angle_alpha   90.00
_cell.angle_beta   90.00
_cell.angle_gamma   90.00
#
_symmetry.space_group_name_H-M   'P 1'
#
loop_
_entity.id
_entity.type
_entity.pdbx_description
1 polymer ?
#
loop_
_entity_poly.entity_id
_entity_poly.type
_entity_poly.pdbx_seq_one_letter_code
_entity_poly.pdbx_strand_id
1 'polypeptide(L)'
;MNFIDLLVLAMLGIGFLIGYYKGFVNTVANAASFVVAYLFALIFHGSLAGAILDSTSFGDSLLYYTAGAEKLSDMTIANVDVATLSVDRITEVITTSGLPKPIEAQMQYNIINQVFLNDGITTMSDYFNQTIINLTMSLICFLLIYFVVRIIVLFGIGLADKVWGLPILKQHDAIFGGCFGILHGAMIAFIIFSIVPIFMSVLPLDMIDGMIQESFLGRFFYNSNIIFNVLSGRV
;
A
#
# COMPACT_ATOMS: atom_id res chain seq x y z
N MET A 1 2.19 8.79 -22.99
CA MET A 1 1.47 7.63 -22.43
C MET A 1 2.38 6.43 -22.58
N ASN A 2 2.84 5.87 -21.47
CA ASN A 2 3.71 4.70 -21.50
C ASN A 2 2.93 3.42 -21.19
N PHE A 3 3.64 2.29 -21.10
CA PHE A 3 3.02 0.99 -20.82
C PHE A 3 2.25 0.95 -19.49
N ILE A 4 2.72 1.66 -18.46
CA ILE A 4 2.04 1.74 -17.16
C ILE A 4 0.73 2.49 -17.27
N ASP A 5 0.68 3.59 -18.04
CA ASP A 5 -0.59 4.31 -18.30
C ASP A 5 -1.63 3.39 -18.97
N LEU A 6 -1.19 2.59 -19.95
CA LEU A 6 -2.07 1.66 -20.66
C LEU A 6 -2.60 0.56 -19.72
N LEU A 7 -1.75 0.04 -18.84
CA LEU A 7 -2.12 -0.95 -17.85
C LEU A 7 -3.16 -0.41 -16.86
N VAL A 8 -2.97 0.81 -16.37
CA VAL A 8 -3.96 1.46 -15.48
C VAL A 8 -5.26 1.72 -16.23
N LEU A 9 -5.21 2.23 -17.46
CA LEU A 9 -6.41 2.42 -18.28
C LEU A 9 -7.15 1.11 -18.55
N ALA A 10 -6.43 0.00 -18.73
CA ALA A 10 -7.04 -1.31 -18.86
C ALA A 10 -7.78 -1.71 -17.58
N MET A 11 -7.22 -1.47 -16.40
CA MET A 11 -7.91 -1.73 -15.12
C MET A 11 -9.18 -0.88 -14.97
N LEU A 12 -9.10 0.42 -15.30
CA LEU A 12 -10.26 1.33 -15.27
C LEU A 12 -11.32 0.90 -16.29
N GLY A 13 -10.91 0.51 -17.49
CA GLY A 13 -11.79 0.04 -18.56
C GLY A 13 -12.47 -1.28 -18.23
N ILE A 14 -11.74 -2.24 -17.65
CA ILE A 14 -12.31 -3.51 -17.15
C ILE A 14 -13.32 -3.22 -16.03
N GLY A 15 -12.97 -2.32 -15.10
CA GLY A 15 -13.89 -1.86 -14.07
C GLY A 15 -15.18 -1.28 -14.66
N PHE A 16 -15.05 -0.40 -15.65
CA PHE A 16 -16.18 0.17 -16.39
C PHE A 16 -17.05 -0.91 -17.04
N LEU A 17 -16.46 -1.85 -17.77
CA LEU A 17 -17.20 -2.92 -18.44
C LEU A 17 -17.95 -3.83 -17.45
N ILE A 18 -17.31 -4.18 -16.33
CA ILE A 18 -17.94 -4.97 -15.27
C ILE A 18 -19.12 -4.20 -14.67
N GLY A 19 -18.92 -2.92 -14.36
CA GLY A 19 -19.98 -2.09 -13.80
C GLY A 19 -21.13 -1.87 -14.77
N TYR A 20 -20.80 -1.72 -16.06
CA TYR A 20 -21.79 -1.57 -17.13
C TYR A 20 -22.67 -2.81 -17.28
N TYR A 21 -22.08 -4.01 -17.16
CA TYR A 21 -22.81 -5.26 -17.25
C TYR A 21 -23.65 -5.57 -16.00
N LYS A 22 -23.12 -5.27 -14.80
CA LYS A 22 -23.78 -5.59 -13.52
C LYS A 22 -24.86 -4.59 -13.10
N GLY A 23 -24.90 -3.42 -13.73
CA GLY A 23 -25.85 -2.36 -13.38
C GLY A 23 -25.43 -1.53 -12.17
N PHE A 24 -26.16 -0.45 -11.91
CA PHE A 24 -25.76 0.57 -10.94
C PHE A 24 -25.76 0.05 -9.51
N VAL A 25 -26.88 -0.51 -9.04
CA VAL A 25 -27.05 -0.86 -7.62
C VAL A 25 -26.04 -1.92 -7.17
N ASN A 26 -25.82 -2.95 -7.98
CA ASN A 26 -24.82 -3.98 -7.68
C ASN A 26 -23.40 -3.39 -7.65
N THR A 27 -23.08 -2.50 -8.60
CA THR A 27 -21.76 -1.87 -8.66
C THR A 27 -21.51 -0.94 -7.49
N VAL A 28 -22.51 -0.15 -7.06
CA VAL A 28 -22.43 0.70 -5.88
C VAL A 28 -22.27 -0.14 -4.62
N ALA A 29 -23.02 -1.23 -4.46
CA ALA A 29 -22.86 -2.13 -3.32
C ALA A 29 -21.44 -2.74 -3.29
N ASN A 30 -20.90 -3.13 -4.45
CA ASN A 30 -19.53 -3.64 -4.56
C ASN A 30 -18.48 -2.55 -4.25
N ALA A 31 -18.71 -1.31 -4.68
CA ALA A 31 -17.88 -0.18 -4.33
C ALA A 31 -17.94 0.12 -2.82
N ALA A 32 -19.11 0.07 -2.20
CA ALA A 32 -19.26 0.21 -0.75
C ALA A 32 -18.52 -0.90 0.02
N SER A 33 -18.52 -2.13 -0.51
CA SER A 33 -17.74 -3.23 0.09
C SER A 33 -16.24 -2.93 0.14
N PHE A 34 -15.72 -2.15 -0.83
CA PHE A 34 -14.34 -1.67 -0.78
C PHE A 34 -14.11 -0.80 0.44
N VAL A 35 -14.96 0.21 0.62
CA VAL A 35 -14.82 1.18 1.69
C VAL A 35 -14.89 0.48 3.04
N VAL A 36 -15.85 -0.45 3.22
CA VAL A 36 -15.96 -1.24 4.44
C VAL A 36 -14.69 -2.06 4.68
N ALA A 37 -14.23 -2.83 3.69
CA ALA A 37 -13.03 -3.65 3.84
C ALA A 37 -11.77 -2.81 4.11
N TYR A 38 -11.64 -1.67 3.44
CA TYR A 38 -10.56 -0.71 3.64
C TYR A 38 -10.56 -0.15 5.06
N LEU A 39 -11.72 0.27 5.58
CA LEU A 39 -11.83 0.82 6.94
C LEU A 39 -11.51 -0.23 8.00
N PHE A 40 -11.99 -1.47 7.84
CA PHE A 40 -11.61 -2.56 8.75
C PHE A 40 -10.11 -2.84 8.68
N ALA A 41 -9.54 -2.94 7.48
CA ALA A 41 -8.10 -3.12 7.33
C ALA A 41 -7.32 -1.98 7.99
N LEU A 42 -7.73 -0.72 7.79
CA LEU A 42 -7.13 0.48 8.39
C LEU A 42 -7.15 0.44 9.92
N ILE A 43 -8.21 -0.05 10.54
CA ILE A 43 -8.32 -0.10 12.00
C ILE A 43 -7.47 -1.23 12.60
N PHE A 44 -7.41 -2.38 11.92
CA PHE A 44 -6.88 -3.62 12.52
C PHE A 44 -5.51 -4.06 11.99
N HIS A 45 -4.98 -3.47 10.91
CA HIS A 45 -3.70 -3.92 10.35
C HIS A 45 -2.54 -3.78 11.34
N GLY A 46 -2.47 -2.68 12.08
CA GLY A 46 -1.39 -2.42 13.03
C GLY A 46 -1.37 -3.42 14.17
N SER A 47 -2.53 -3.64 14.81
CA SER A 47 -2.66 -4.62 15.90
C SER A 47 -2.35 -6.05 15.44
N LEU A 48 -2.77 -6.43 14.23
CA LEU A 48 -2.44 -7.75 13.69
C LEU A 48 -0.95 -7.89 13.36
N ALA A 49 -0.35 -6.84 12.79
CA ALA A 49 1.08 -6.81 12.46
C ALA A 49 1.95 -6.93 13.71
N GLY A 50 1.68 -6.13 14.75
CA GLY A 50 2.37 -6.21 16.04
C GLY A 50 2.22 -7.58 16.68
N ALA A 51 1.00 -8.13 16.72
CA ALA A 51 0.77 -9.47 17.26
C ALA A 51 1.56 -10.58 16.54
N ILE A 52 1.72 -10.49 15.22
CA ILE A 52 2.53 -11.45 14.46
C ILE A 52 4.03 -11.25 14.74
N LEU A 53 4.50 -10.01 14.76
CA LEU A 53 5.91 -9.70 15.03
C LEU A 53 6.34 -10.11 16.44
N ASP A 54 5.48 -9.91 17.44
CA ASP A 54 5.77 -10.29 18.83
C ASP A 54 5.77 -11.81 19.06
N SER A 55 4.96 -12.54 18.28
CA SER A 55 4.74 -13.98 18.50
C SER A 55 5.54 -14.90 17.58
N THR A 56 6.16 -14.36 16.52
CA THR A 56 6.82 -15.17 15.49
C THR A 56 8.19 -14.57 15.11
N SER A 57 9.10 -15.43 14.64
CA SER A 57 10.39 -15.01 14.06
C SER A 57 10.25 -14.45 12.62
N PHE A 58 9.06 -13.97 12.25
CA PHE A 58 8.82 -13.47 10.90
C PHE A 58 9.53 -12.14 10.67
N GLY A 59 9.70 -11.32 11.72
CA GLY A 59 10.54 -10.12 11.67
C GLY A 59 11.99 -10.44 11.27
N ASP A 60 12.59 -11.47 11.87
CA ASP A 60 13.94 -11.93 11.54
C ASP A 60 14.03 -12.43 10.09
N SER A 61 12.99 -13.12 9.63
CA SER A 61 12.91 -13.61 8.25
C SER A 61 12.85 -12.46 7.26
N LEU A 62 12.05 -11.43 7.56
CA LEU A 62 12.00 -10.21 6.74
C LEU A 62 13.34 -9.51 6.74
N LEU A 63 14.02 -9.38 7.88
CA LEU A 63 15.32 -8.74 7.96
C LEU A 63 16.34 -9.35 6.99
N TYR A 64 16.36 -10.68 6.87
CA TYR A 64 17.18 -11.40 5.90
C TYR A 64 16.87 -11.06 4.43
N TYR A 65 15.58 -10.83 4.11
CA TYR A 65 15.16 -10.51 2.75
C TYR A 65 15.17 -9.00 2.43
N THR A 66 15.09 -8.15 3.46
CA THR A 66 14.88 -6.71 3.27
C THR A 66 16.18 -5.91 3.22
N ALA A 67 17.33 -6.49 3.57
CA ALA A 67 18.69 -5.93 3.42
C ALA A 67 18.77 -4.39 3.56
N GLY A 68 18.01 -3.82 4.49
CA GLY A 68 17.72 -2.37 4.51
C GLY A 68 18.98 -1.56 4.76
N ALA A 69 19.85 -2.09 5.61
CA ALA A 69 21.15 -1.53 5.92
C ALA A 69 22.20 -1.71 4.81
N GLU A 70 22.08 -2.72 3.94
CA GLU A 70 23.00 -2.89 2.80
C GLU A 70 22.77 -1.84 1.71
N LYS A 71 21.60 -1.18 1.73
CA LYS A 71 21.28 -0.03 0.87
C LYS A 71 21.80 1.31 1.41
N LEU A 72 22.38 1.34 2.62
CA LEU A 72 23.11 2.52 3.07
C LEU A 72 24.39 2.62 2.24
N SER A 73 24.39 3.54 1.29
CA SER A 73 25.56 3.88 0.47
C SER A 73 26.78 4.31 1.30
N ASP A 74 26.54 4.80 2.52
CA ASP A 74 27.54 5.22 3.48
C ASP A 74 27.48 4.40 4.78
N MET A 75 28.26 3.32 4.85
CA MET A 75 28.38 2.48 6.05
C MET A 75 28.95 3.23 7.27
N THR A 76 29.53 4.43 7.11
CA THR A 76 30.05 5.20 8.26
C THR A 76 28.93 5.77 9.13
N ILE A 77 27.70 5.86 8.61
CA ILE A 77 26.53 6.41 9.30
C ILE A 77 25.60 5.32 9.84
N ALA A 78 25.77 4.07 9.38
CA ALA A 78 24.89 2.95 9.75
C ALA A 78 24.71 2.79 11.27
N ASN A 79 25.80 2.94 12.04
CA ASN A 79 25.79 2.75 13.50
C ASN A 79 25.70 4.08 14.28
N VAL A 80 25.48 5.21 13.60
CA VAL A 80 25.35 6.51 14.25
C VAL A 80 23.95 6.64 14.85
N ASP A 81 23.89 7.17 16.07
CA ASP A 81 22.64 7.50 16.74
C ASP A 81 21.91 8.60 15.96
N VAL A 82 20.68 8.32 15.54
CA VAL A 82 19.86 9.23 14.74
C VAL A 82 19.58 10.55 15.44
N ALA A 83 19.57 10.58 16.78
CA ALA A 83 19.36 11.79 17.56
C ALA A 83 20.51 12.81 17.44
N THR A 84 21.69 12.36 16.97
CA THR A 84 22.87 13.20 16.79
C THR A 84 22.97 13.81 15.38
N LEU A 85 22.14 13.35 14.44
CA LEU A 85 22.16 13.79 13.06
C LEU A 85 21.27 15.02 12.85
N SER A 86 21.69 15.92 11.97
CA SER A 86 20.83 17.01 11.50
C SER A 86 19.77 16.48 10.53
N VAL A 87 18.63 17.17 10.45
CA VAL A 87 17.55 16.85 9.50
C VAL A 87 18.05 16.86 8.05
N ASP A 88 18.94 17.80 7.71
CA ASP A 88 19.55 17.87 6.38
C ASP A 88 20.39 16.63 6.09
N ARG A 89 21.19 16.16 7.05
CA ARG A 89 22.01 14.96 6.86
C ARG A 89 21.14 13.71 6.74
N ILE A 90 20.08 13.58 7.53
CA ILE A 90 19.10 12.48 7.42
C ILE A 90 18.50 12.47 6.01
N THR A 91 18.07 13.63 5.52
CA THR A 91 17.44 13.77 4.19
C THR A 91 18.41 13.39 3.07
N GLU A 92 19.67 13.81 3.16
CA GLU A 92 20.71 13.47 2.18
C GLU A 92 20.97 11.95 2.15
N VAL A 93 21.11 11.32 3.31
CA VAL A 93 21.36 9.87 3.41
C VAL A 93 20.19 9.06 2.84
N ILE A 94 18.95 9.48 3.13
CA ILE A 94 17.75 8.78 2.63
C ILE A 94 17.61 8.94 1.11
N THR A 95 17.72 10.15 0.58
CA THR A 95 17.52 10.41 -0.85
C THR A 95 18.62 9.80 -1.74
N THR A 96 19.80 9.53 -1.18
CA THR A 96 20.90 8.85 -1.87
C THR A 96 20.90 7.32 -1.70
N SER A 97 19.97 6.77 -0.89
CA SER A 97 19.87 5.32 -0.64
C SER A 97 19.28 4.52 -1.80
N GLY A 98 18.67 5.19 -2.79
CA GLY A 98 17.98 4.53 -3.90
C GLY A 98 16.72 3.79 -3.46
N LEU A 99 16.15 4.16 -2.30
CA LEU A 99 14.88 3.62 -1.85
C LEU A 99 13.73 4.20 -2.70
N PRO A 100 12.65 3.43 -2.88
CA PRO A 100 11.47 3.96 -3.53
C PRO A 100 10.85 5.10 -2.71
N LYS A 101 10.48 6.21 -3.36
CA LYS A 101 10.00 7.46 -2.72
C LYS A 101 8.98 7.28 -1.57
N PRO A 102 7.97 6.39 -1.67
CA PRO A 102 7.03 6.19 -0.57
C PRO A 102 7.72 5.67 0.71
N ILE A 103 8.73 4.81 0.57
CA ILE A 103 9.53 4.30 1.69
C ILE A 103 10.45 5.40 2.23
N GLU A 104 11.09 6.20 1.36
CA GLU A 104 11.92 7.34 1.79
C GLU A 104 11.15 8.30 2.69
N ALA A 105 9.92 8.68 2.28
CA ALA A 105 9.07 9.58 3.05
C ALA A 105 8.73 9.00 4.44
N GLN A 106 8.44 7.69 4.49
CA GLN A 106 8.14 7.03 5.75
C GLN A 106 9.36 6.93 6.67
N MET A 107 10.49 6.59 6.08
CA MET A 107 11.75 6.46 6.80
C MET A 107 12.18 7.80 7.38
N GLN A 108 12.07 8.87 6.60
CA GLN A 108 12.36 10.23 7.05
C GLN A 108 11.44 10.62 8.21
N TYR A 109 10.14 10.32 8.11
CA TYR A 109 9.19 10.54 9.21
C TYR A 109 9.58 9.76 10.48
N ASN A 110 9.87 8.46 10.35
CA ASN A 110 10.20 7.60 11.48
C ASN A 110 11.47 8.06 12.21
N ILE A 111 12.51 8.45 11.46
CA ILE A 111 13.80 8.88 11.99
C ILE A 111 13.69 10.24 12.66
N ILE A 112 13.09 11.24 11.98
CA ILE A 112 12.95 12.61 12.51
C ILE A 112 12.13 12.61 13.81
N ASN A 113 11.06 11.81 13.86
CA ASN A 113 10.18 11.73 15.02
C ASN A 113 10.61 10.66 16.04
N GLN A 114 11.75 10.01 15.83
CA GLN A 114 12.31 8.96 16.70
C GLN A 114 11.27 7.89 17.10
N VAL A 115 10.47 7.45 16.13
CA VAL A 115 9.27 6.61 16.36
C VAL A 115 9.57 5.30 17.10
N PHE A 116 10.77 4.75 16.95
CA PHE A 116 11.21 3.48 17.57
C PHE A 116 12.08 3.63 18.83
N LEU A 117 12.27 4.84 19.36
CA LEU A 117 13.15 5.07 20.51
C LEU A 117 12.77 4.22 21.73
N ASN A 118 11.46 4.05 21.95
CA ASN A 118 10.92 3.26 23.05
C ASN A 118 11.15 1.74 22.89
N ASP A 119 11.52 1.28 21.68
CA ASP A 119 11.91 -0.10 21.40
C ASP A 119 13.41 -0.33 21.56
N GLY A 120 14.16 0.69 22.03
CA GLY A 120 15.61 0.65 22.16
C GLY A 120 16.36 0.81 20.84
N ILE A 121 15.65 1.13 19.75
CA ILE A 121 16.22 1.36 18.42
C ILE A 121 16.68 2.81 18.32
N THR A 122 17.99 3.00 18.14
CA THR A 122 18.62 4.34 18.11
C THR A 122 19.51 4.57 16.89
N THR A 123 20.00 3.51 16.23
CA THR A 123 20.96 3.64 15.13
C THR A 123 20.27 3.81 13.78
N MET A 124 20.93 4.49 12.83
CA MET A 124 20.41 4.68 11.47
C MET A 124 20.03 3.35 10.80
N SER A 125 20.90 2.34 10.91
CA SER A 125 20.69 1.00 10.36
C SER A 125 19.45 0.32 10.93
N ASP A 126 19.27 0.39 12.25
CA ASP A 126 18.11 -0.24 12.90
C ASP A 126 16.81 0.47 12.51
N TYR A 127 16.81 1.81 12.39
CA TYR A 127 15.66 2.56 11.88
C TYR A 127 15.30 2.20 10.44
N PHE A 128 16.30 1.99 9.57
CA PHE A 128 16.09 1.51 8.20
C PHE A 128 15.41 0.15 8.20
N ASN A 129 15.98 -0.82 8.91
CA ASN A 129 15.48 -2.18 8.99
C ASN A 129 14.06 -2.21 9.58
N GLN A 130 13.84 -1.56 10.72
CA GLN A 130 12.54 -1.56 11.39
C GLN A 130 11.45 -0.88 10.56
N THR A 131 11.78 0.20 9.84
CA THR A 131 10.83 0.85 8.93
C THR A 131 10.34 -0.10 7.84
N ILE A 132 11.26 -0.83 7.21
CA ILE A 132 10.90 -1.77 6.12
C ILE A 132 10.12 -2.96 6.68
N ILE A 133 10.51 -3.50 7.84
CA ILE A 133 9.79 -4.60 8.52
C ILE A 133 8.35 -4.16 8.84
N ASN A 134 8.18 -3.02 9.50
CA ASN A 134 6.86 -2.53 9.89
C ASN A 134 5.96 -2.24 8.69
N LEU A 135 6.50 -1.61 7.64
CA LEU A 135 5.76 -1.35 6.41
C LEU A 135 5.33 -2.64 5.72
N THR A 136 6.25 -3.59 5.59
CA THR A 136 5.98 -4.88 4.94
C THR A 136 4.92 -5.67 5.70
N MET A 137 5.06 -5.78 7.02
CA MET A 137 4.09 -6.49 7.85
C MET A 137 2.73 -5.82 7.89
N SER A 138 2.71 -4.49 8.02
CA SER A 138 1.48 -3.72 7.97
C SER A 138 0.77 -3.90 6.63
N LEU A 139 1.50 -3.89 5.51
CA LEU A 139 0.93 -4.12 4.18
C LEU A 139 0.33 -5.53 4.07
N ILE A 140 1.07 -6.56 4.48
CA ILE A 140 0.59 -7.94 4.43
C ILE A 140 -0.68 -8.09 5.27
N CYS A 141 -0.69 -7.57 6.50
CA CYS A 141 -1.85 -7.65 7.39
C CYS A 141 -3.03 -6.84 6.86
N PHE A 142 -2.77 -5.63 6.34
CA PHE A 142 -3.78 -4.80 5.71
C PHE A 142 -4.45 -5.54 4.55
N LEU A 143 -3.66 -6.11 3.63
CA LEU A 143 -4.18 -6.84 2.48
C LEU A 143 -4.94 -8.09 2.91
N LEU A 144 -4.43 -8.84 3.90
CA LEU A 144 -5.11 -10.02 4.44
C LEU A 144 -6.48 -9.66 5.00
N ILE A 145 -6.56 -8.66 5.89
CA ILE A 145 -7.82 -8.22 6.48
C ILE A 145 -8.75 -7.67 5.40
N TYR A 146 -8.23 -6.85 4.49
CA TYR A 146 -8.98 -6.31 3.37
C TYR A 146 -9.61 -7.42 2.53
N PHE A 147 -8.85 -8.44 2.11
CA PHE A 147 -9.39 -9.53 1.30
C PHE A 147 -10.39 -10.39 2.06
N VAL A 148 -10.12 -10.72 3.33
CA VAL A 148 -11.05 -11.49 4.17
C VAL A 148 -12.38 -10.76 4.35
N VAL A 149 -12.33 -9.49 4.80
CA VAL A 149 -13.54 -8.68 4.98
C VAL A 149 -14.25 -8.48 3.65
N ARG A 150 -13.51 -8.23 2.57
CA ARG A 150 -14.11 -8.07 1.24
C ARG A 150 -14.83 -9.32 0.78
N ILE A 151 -14.26 -10.51 0.97
CA ILE A 151 -14.92 -11.78 0.64
C ILE A 151 -16.21 -11.93 1.44
N ILE A 152 -16.19 -11.64 2.74
CA ILE A 152 -17.37 -11.72 3.61
C ILE A 152 -18.47 -10.76 3.15
N VAL A 153 -18.14 -9.50 2.89
CA VAL A 153 -19.12 -8.48 2.47
C VAL A 153 -19.66 -8.79 1.06
N LEU A 154 -18.81 -9.23 0.13
CA LEU A 154 -19.24 -9.63 -1.21
C LEU A 154 -20.18 -10.84 -1.17
N PHE A 155 -19.90 -11.81 -0.30
CA PHE A 155 -20.80 -12.93 -0.06
C PHE A 155 -22.16 -12.45 0.47
N GLY A 156 -22.16 -11.53 1.44
CA GLY A 156 -23.38 -10.90 1.95
C GLY A 156 -24.18 -10.17 0.87
N ILE A 157 -23.52 -9.40 0.00
CA ILE A 157 -24.16 -8.71 -1.14
C ILE A 157 -24.77 -9.73 -2.11
N GLY A 158 -24.05 -10.82 -2.42
CA GLY A 158 -24.56 -11.86 -3.31
C GLY A 158 -25.78 -12.59 -2.76
N LEU A 159 -25.83 -12.83 -1.44
CA LEU A 159 -27.02 -13.38 -0.78
C LEU A 159 -28.19 -12.39 -0.82
N ALA A 160 -27.94 -11.12 -0.50
CA ALA A 160 -28.95 -10.07 -0.52
C ALA A 160 -29.56 -9.92 -1.91
N ASP A 161 -28.73 -9.94 -2.96
CA ASP A 161 -29.18 -9.87 -4.35
C ASP A 161 -30.05 -11.07 -4.73
N LYS A 162 -29.67 -12.28 -4.30
CA LYS A 162 -30.46 -13.49 -4.58
C LYS A 162 -31.81 -13.51 -3.85
N VAL A 163 -31.87 -13.00 -2.62
CA VAL A 163 -33.09 -13.05 -1.79
C VAL A 163 -34.05 -11.91 -2.13
N TRP A 164 -33.54 -10.69 -2.31
CA TRP A 164 -34.36 -9.51 -2.49
C TRP A 164 -34.46 -9.04 -3.94
N GLY A 165 -33.54 -9.45 -4.82
CA GLY A 165 -33.43 -8.92 -6.18
C GLY A 165 -33.13 -7.43 -6.14
N LEU A 166 -31.85 -7.03 -6.17
CA LEU A 166 -31.52 -5.61 -6.08
C LEU A 166 -32.19 -4.84 -7.23
N PRO A 167 -32.82 -3.68 -6.94
CA PRO A 167 -33.58 -2.95 -7.95
C PRO A 167 -32.66 -2.47 -9.07
N ILE A 168 -33.01 -2.78 -10.32
CA ILE A 168 -32.31 -2.26 -11.50
C ILE A 168 -32.94 -0.90 -11.84
N LEU A 169 -32.14 0.16 -11.97
CA LEU A 169 -32.68 1.45 -12.41
C LEU A 169 -33.18 1.33 -13.86
N LYS A 170 -34.37 1.84 -14.17
CA LYS A 170 -34.97 1.65 -15.51
C LYS A 170 -34.32 2.50 -16.61
N GLN A 171 -33.57 3.54 -16.24
CA GLN A 171 -32.90 4.46 -17.18
C GLN A 171 -31.44 4.66 -16.77
N HIS A 172 -30.52 4.54 -17.75
CA HIS A 172 -29.08 4.76 -17.61
C HIS A 172 -28.34 3.90 -16.55
N ASP A 173 -28.97 2.84 -16.05
CA ASP A 173 -28.38 1.94 -15.03
C ASP A 173 -27.02 1.37 -15.43
N ALA A 174 -26.87 0.97 -16.69
CA ALA A 174 -25.60 0.47 -17.22
C ALA A 174 -24.52 1.58 -17.28
N ILE A 175 -24.86 2.81 -17.66
CA ILE A 175 -23.88 3.90 -17.75
C ILE A 175 -23.41 4.29 -16.35
N PHE A 176 -24.35 4.47 -15.40
CA PHE A 176 -23.99 4.78 -14.02
C PHE A 176 -23.23 3.62 -13.36
N GLY A 177 -23.64 2.37 -13.63
CA GLY A 177 -22.89 1.18 -13.26
C GLY A 177 -21.46 1.21 -13.80
N GLY A 178 -21.27 1.53 -15.08
CA GLY A 178 -19.95 1.68 -15.68
C GLY A 178 -19.11 2.76 -15.02
N CYS A 179 -19.66 3.95 -14.80
CA CYS A 179 -18.97 5.04 -14.11
C CYS A 179 -18.52 4.66 -12.70
N PHE A 180 -19.38 4.01 -11.91
CA PHE A 180 -19.00 3.47 -10.60
C PHE A 180 -18.03 2.29 -10.70
N GLY A 181 -18.07 1.54 -11.80
CA GLY A 181 -17.13 0.48 -12.13
C GLY A 181 -15.69 0.99 -12.30
N ILE A 182 -15.50 2.24 -12.78
CA ILE A 182 -14.19 2.89 -12.85
C ILE A 182 -13.57 2.99 -11.46
N LEU A 183 -14.36 3.31 -10.42
CA LEU A 183 -13.87 3.32 -9.04
C LEU A 183 -13.32 1.95 -8.65
N HIS A 184 -14.01 0.86 -9.03
CA HIS A 184 -13.53 -0.49 -8.76
C HIS A 184 -12.17 -0.76 -9.45
N GLY A 185 -12.03 -0.36 -10.72
CA GLY A 185 -10.76 -0.44 -11.44
C GLY A 185 -9.64 0.37 -10.76
N ALA A 186 -9.96 1.58 -10.29
CA ALA A 186 -9.02 2.43 -9.56
C ALA A 186 -8.60 1.80 -8.23
N MET A 187 -9.51 1.12 -7.53
CA MET A 187 -9.18 0.42 -6.29
C MET A 187 -8.22 -0.75 -6.51
N ILE A 188 -8.38 -1.50 -7.60
CA ILE A 188 -7.42 -2.54 -8.00
C ILE A 188 -6.04 -1.92 -8.27
N ALA A 189 -6.00 -0.79 -8.97
CA ALA A 189 -4.76 -0.05 -9.18
C ALA A 189 -4.11 0.36 -7.84
N PHE A 190 -4.85 0.91 -6.88
CA PHE A 190 -4.30 1.24 -5.56
C PHE A 190 -3.68 0.03 -4.84
N ILE A 191 -4.33 -1.13 -4.88
CA ILE A 191 -3.79 -2.38 -4.27
C ILE A 191 -2.49 -2.81 -4.96
N ILE A 192 -2.43 -2.74 -6.27
CA ILE A 192 -1.22 -3.14 -7.01
C ILE A 192 -0.08 -2.18 -6.70
N PHE A 193 -0.34 -0.88 -6.80
CA PHE A 193 0.66 0.15 -6.53
C PHE A 193 1.08 0.24 -5.06
N SER A 194 0.31 -0.28 -4.11
CA SER A 194 0.74 -0.36 -2.70
C SER A 194 1.81 -1.42 -2.46
N ILE A 195 1.88 -2.44 -3.32
CA ILE A 195 2.86 -3.54 -3.22
C ILE A 195 4.18 -3.16 -3.89
N VAL A 196 4.12 -2.36 -4.95
CA VAL A 196 5.29 -1.99 -5.77
C VAL A 196 6.46 -1.43 -4.95
N PRO A 197 6.31 -0.47 -4.01
CA PRO A 197 7.42 0.05 -3.24
C PRO A 197 8.16 -1.04 -2.45
N ILE A 198 7.43 -1.94 -1.80
CA ILE A 198 8.03 -3.04 -1.02
C ILE A 198 8.77 -3.98 -1.96
N PHE A 199 8.19 -4.32 -3.11
CA PHE A 199 8.84 -5.19 -4.09
C PHE A 199 10.13 -4.59 -4.65
N MET A 200 10.13 -3.28 -4.94
CA MET A 200 11.33 -2.55 -5.38
C MET A 200 12.38 -2.36 -4.27
N SER A 201 11.97 -2.40 -3.00
CA SER A 201 12.92 -2.38 -1.89
C SER A 201 13.74 -3.67 -1.81
N VAL A 202 13.14 -4.81 -2.15
CA VAL A 202 13.79 -6.13 -2.13
C VAL A 202 14.51 -6.44 -3.45
N LEU A 203 13.96 -6.02 -4.59
CA LEU A 203 14.52 -6.27 -5.91
C LEU A 203 14.94 -4.96 -6.58
N PRO A 204 16.22 -4.78 -6.97
CA PRO A 204 16.69 -3.58 -7.64
C PRO A 204 16.16 -3.52 -9.07
N LEU A 205 14.97 -2.93 -9.23
CA LEU A 205 14.25 -2.81 -10.50
C LEU A 205 14.18 -1.34 -10.92
N ASP A 206 15.34 -0.70 -11.09
CA ASP A 206 15.46 0.74 -11.46
C ASP A 206 14.65 1.10 -12.72
N MET A 207 14.54 0.14 -13.64
CA MET A 207 13.73 0.28 -14.86
C MET A 207 12.23 0.49 -14.54
N ILE A 208 11.70 -0.17 -13.52
CA ILE A 208 10.29 -0.05 -13.12
C ILE A 208 10.03 1.31 -12.50
N ASP A 209 10.90 1.82 -11.63
CA ASP A 209 10.73 3.16 -11.07
C ASP A 209 10.74 4.21 -12.19
N GLY A 210 11.69 4.15 -13.12
CA GLY A 210 11.71 5.04 -14.29
C GLY A 210 10.40 5.02 -15.09
N MET A 211 9.87 3.83 -15.38
CA MET A 211 8.59 3.68 -16.07
C MET A 211 7.41 4.23 -15.26
N ILE A 212 7.40 4.08 -13.93
CA ILE A 212 6.34 4.62 -13.08
C ILE A 212 6.44 6.15 -13.03
N GLN A 213 7.63 6.70 -12.88
CA GLN A 213 7.84 8.13 -12.86
C GLN A 213 7.40 8.73 -14.20
N GLU A 214 7.78 8.19 -15.36
CA GLU A 214 7.35 8.72 -16.67
C GLU A 214 5.83 8.63 -16.94
N SER A 215 5.12 7.77 -16.21
CA SER A 215 3.67 7.57 -16.34
C SER A 215 2.88 8.64 -15.58
N PHE A 216 1.85 9.22 -16.21
CA PHE A 216 0.97 10.15 -15.49
C PHE A 216 0.10 9.41 -14.48
N LEU A 217 -0.57 8.35 -14.91
CA LEU A 217 -1.48 7.57 -14.06
C LEU A 217 -0.71 6.72 -13.04
N GLY A 218 0.39 6.10 -13.46
CA GLY A 218 1.26 5.31 -12.59
C GLY A 218 1.82 6.16 -11.45
N ARG A 219 2.36 7.34 -11.76
CA ARG A 219 2.85 8.28 -10.74
C ARG A 219 1.75 8.71 -9.76
N PHE A 220 0.51 8.91 -10.23
CA PHE A 220 -0.62 9.22 -9.36
C PHE A 220 -0.93 8.08 -8.38
N PHE A 221 -1.12 6.86 -8.85
CA PHE A 221 -1.44 5.71 -7.99
C PHE A 221 -0.28 5.29 -7.07
N TYR A 222 0.94 5.60 -7.47
CA TYR A 222 2.16 5.31 -6.72
C TYR A 222 2.40 6.31 -5.58
N ASN A 223 2.41 7.62 -5.87
CA ASN A 223 2.72 8.65 -4.88
C ASN A 223 1.53 8.99 -3.97
N SER A 224 0.30 8.93 -4.50
CA SER A 224 -0.93 9.24 -3.76
C SER A 224 -1.62 7.97 -3.27
N ASN A 225 -0.85 6.91 -3.03
CA ASN A 225 -1.41 5.60 -2.71
C ASN A 225 -2.12 5.60 -1.35
N ILE A 226 -3.44 5.49 -1.36
CA ILE A 226 -4.26 5.55 -0.14
C ILE A 226 -3.97 4.41 0.83
N ILE A 227 -3.54 3.25 0.35
CA ILE A 227 -3.22 2.09 1.20
C ILE A 227 -1.84 2.28 1.80
N PHE A 228 -0.82 2.56 0.98
CA PHE A 228 0.56 2.66 1.47
C PHE A 228 0.73 3.77 2.51
N ASN A 229 0.09 4.93 2.28
CA ASN A 229 0.24 6.11 3.15
C ASN A 229 -0.28 5.89 4.57
N VAL A 230 -1.20 4.93 4.80
CA VAL A 230 -1.72 4.61 6.13
C VAL A 230 -0.91 3.55 6.88
N LEU A 231 0.04 2.88 6.21
CA LEU A 231 0.91 1.86 6.85
C LEU A 231 2.02 2.46 7.72
N SER A 232 1.94 3.76 7.98
CA SER A 232 3.01 4.58 8.52
C SER A 232 3.08 4.50 10.04
N GLY A 233 4.16 3.92 10.57
CA GLY A 233 4.55 4.08 11.98
C GLY A 233 5.09 2.83 12.68
N ARG A 234 5.02 2.88 14.01
CA ARG A 234 5.28 1.76 14.92
C ARG A 234 4.04 0.88 15.00
N VAL A 235 4.22 -0.42 14.80
CA VAL A 235 3.19 -1.46 14.96
C VAL A 235 3.54 -2.39 16.10
#